data_AF-A0A969ELD2-F1
#
_entry.id   AF-A0A969ELD2-F1
#
_cell.length_a   1.000
_cell.length_b   1.000
_cell.length_c   1.000
_cell.angle_alpha   90.00
_cell.angle_beta   90.00
_cell.angle_gamma   90.00
#
_symmetry.space_group_name_H-M   'P 1'
#
loop_
_entity.id
_entity.type
_entity.pdbx_description
1 polymer ?
#
loop_
_entity_poly.entity_id
_entity_poly.type
_entity_poly.pdbx_seq_one_letter_code
_entity_poly.pdbx_strand_id
1 'polypeptide(L)'
;MSGLTPELLNEPVLRRYAGNAVYIRGEEYYRLGRVELMRLDEEEAHLHVVGTDEYCVDIAGEKGGLYYDCTCPQGEAGHFCKHITAAGLFLRDYLRAHGTSMWKGTIERALRVVQHPSPRSRTSPYLLFFSLQNNFGTWSIQPRTLSINAFPELVWSPEDAQSIQALQEIIEHNPWMGEKVKNPRAQLNPEGCVNATSELVAVANLILRSEGYTTGYYYYSYNRPIHDYLTLLAGESAPIFYGNNAHPFERTLAILPEQGSLEIEMDRTNGKGVVLQSHLRVNGNSFALKPRNSQVISRDPLWIMADRHLIKLSPEQSAEFTEIFLSSPQIEIPPQGETEFLEKYLIPLANSIELKGEQVQWEVVRADPVKRLYLTEEGSQLLVHLRFGYDDNEVTYQKDTPKVSVQRKSDDSWTLLRIHRQPEREEDIYRTVSSARNGLKYGGYPTNPETFELRARVDPIDFLLWKVPLLIEDGFEIYGEENLKNA
;
A
#
# COMPACT_ATOMS: atom_id res chain seq x y z
N MET A 1 -4.10 35.45 -7.45
CA MET A 1 -4.29 36.68 -8.25
C MET A 1 -3.19 36.67 -9.29
N SER A 2 -3.53 36.50 -10.57
CA SER A 2 -2.64 36.79 -11.71
C SER A 2 -2.83 38.26 -12.06
N GLY A 3 -1.75 38.95 -12.42
CA GLY A 3 -1.81 40.38 -12.73
C GLY A 3 -0.44 41.03 -12.61
N LEU A 4 -0.19 42.00 -13.48
CA LEU A 4 1.10 42.68 -13.57
C LEU A 4 1.17 43.83 -12.56
N THR A 5 1.99 43.68 -11.51
CA THR A 5 2.08 44.67 -10.42
C THR A 5 3.48 45.28 -10.30
N PRO A 6 3.61 46.50 -9.75
CA PRO A 6 4.92 47.10 -9.46
C PRO A 6 5.79 46.25 -8.53
N GLU A 7 5.19 45.44 -7.65
CA GLU A 7 5.91 44.55 -6.73
C GLU A 7 6.56 43.37 -7.47
N LEU A 8 5.90 42.83 -8.49
CA LEU A 8 6.45 41.77 -9.34
C LEU A 8 7.62 42.26 -10.22
N LEU A 9 7.68 43.56 -10.49
CA LEU A 9 8.71 44.21 -11.30
C LEU A 9 9.75 44.97 -10.46
N ASN A 10 9.84 44.68 -9.16
CA ASN A 10 10.78 45.37 -8.30
C ASN A 10 12.25 45.00 -8.61
N GLU A 11 13.17 45.87 -8.19
CA GLU A 11 14.60 45.71 -8.48
C GLU A 11 15.19 44.37 -8.00
N PRO A 12 14.96 43.91 -6.76
CA PRO A 12 15.42 42.59 -6.31
C PRO A 12 14.95 41.43 -7.20
N VAL A 13 13.69 41.46 -7.66
CA VAL A 13 13.12 40.42 -8.53
C VAL A 13 13.80 40.44 -9.89
N LEU A 14 13.89 41.61 -10.54
CA LEU A 14 14.53 41.75 -11.84
C LEU A 14 16.03 41.38 -11.79
N ARG A 15 16.73 41.74 -10.70
CA ARG A 15 18.13 41.32 -10.47
C ARG A 15 18.28 39.81 -10.32
N ARG A 16 17.32 39.13 -9.69
CA ARG A 16 17.32 37.68 -9.52
C ARG A 16 17.16 36.95 -10.87
N TYR A 17 16.30 37.46 -11.76
CA TYR A 17 16.11 36.89 -13.08
C TYR A 17 17.28 37.17 -14.04
N ALA A 18 17.77 38.42 -14.08
CA ALA A 18 18.80 38.84 -15.02
C ALA A 18 20.23 38.47 -14.58
N GLY A 19 20.48 38.42 -13.27
CA GLY A 19 21.84 38.48 -12.72
C GLY A 19 22.46 39.89 -12.84
N ASN A 20 23.47 40.18 -12.00
CA ASN A 20 23.97 41.55 -11.82
C ASN A 20 24.50 42.22 -13.10
N ALA A 21 25.26 41.49 -13.94
CA ALA A 21 25.88 42.07 -15.13
C ALA A 21 24.85 42.42 -16.22
N VAL A 22 23.82 41.59 -16.40
CA VAL A 22 22.74 41.85 -17.37
C VAL A 22 21.81 42.93 -16.84
N TYR A 23 21.51 42.92 -15.53
CA TYR A 23 20.68 43.92 -14.90
C TYR A 23 21.24 45.34 -15.10
N ILE A 24 22.54 45.56 -14.84
CA ILE A 24 23.18 46.88 -14.98
C ILE A 24 23.05 47.40 -16.41
N ARG A 25 23.21 46.52 -17.41
CA ARG A 25 23.03 46.88 -18.83
C ARG A 25 21.58 47.18 -19.17
N GLY A 26 20.61 46.47 -18.58
CA GLY A 26 19.19 46.76 -18.76
C GLY A 26 18.77 48.08 -18.12
N GLU A 27 19.29 48.38 -16.93
CA GLU A 27 19.09 49.65 -16.26
C GLU A 27 19.63 50.83 -17.09
N GLU A 28 20.80 50.66 -17.73
CA GLU A 28 21.34 51.65 -18.65
C GLU A 28 20.40 51.94 -19.83
N TYR A 29 19.84 50.89 -20.46
CA TYR A 29 18.87 51.05 -21.55
C TYR A 29 17.59 51.77 -21.10
N TYR A 30 17.09 51.44 -19.90
CA TYR A 30 15.96 52.13 -19.30
C TYR A 30 16.26 53.62 -19.05
N ARG A 31 17.41 53.94 -18.44
CA ARG A 31 17.81 55.33 -18.15
C ARG A 31 18.04 56.16 -19.40
N LEU A 32 18.46 55.52 -20.51
CA LEU A 32 18.61 56.15 -21.81
C LEU A 32 17.27 56.35 -22.55
N GLY A 33 16.12 56.01 -21.94
CA GLY A 33 14.81 56.24 -22.51
C GLY A 33 14.50 55.38 -23.74
N ARG A 34 15.12 54.19 -23.85
CA ARG A 34 15.04 53.33 -25.04
C ARG A 34 13.83 52.40 -25.05
N VAL A 35 12.85 52.63 -24.19
CA VAL A 35 11.68 51.76 -24.01
C VAL A 35 10.42 52.53 -24.36
N GLU A 36 9.62 51.96 -25.25
CA GLU A 36 8.31 52.47 -25.64
C GLU A 36 7.23 51.44 -25.28
N LEU A 37 6.15 51.89 -24.63
CA LEU A 37 5.01 51.05 -24.28
C LEU A 37 4.02 51.05 -25.43
N MET A 38 3.82 49.88 -26.05
CA MET A 38 2.92 49.74 -27.20
C MET A 38 1.50 49.40 -26.75
N ARG A 39 1.38 48.46 -25.80
CA ARG A 39 0.11 48.05 -25.23
C ARG A 39 0.31 47.60 -23.79
N LEU A 40 -0.65 47.96 -22.95
CA LEU A 40 -0.74 47.50 -21.57
C LEU A 40 -2.17 47.06 -21.31
N ASP A 41 -2.35 45.85 -20.81
CA ASP A 41 -3.56 45.45 -20.12
C ASP A 41 -3.24 44.96 -18.70
N GLU A 42 -4.17 44.24 -18.07
CA GLU A 42 -4.04 43.87 -16.66
C GLU A 42 -3.13 42.67 -16.42
N GLU A 43 -2.92 41.82 -17.43
CA GLU A 43 -2.14 40.60 -17.30
C GLU A 43 -0.86 40.67 -18.13
N GLU A 44 -0.87 41.36 -19.28
CA GLU A 44 0.25 41.47 -20.22
C GLU A 44 0.60 42.91 -20.59
N ALA A 45 1.88 43.13 -20.89
CA ALA A 45 2.39 44.35 -21.48
C ALA A 45 3.29 44.02 -22.66
N HIS A 46 3.09 44.76 -23.75
CA HIS A 46 3.88 44.69 -24.97
C HIS A 46 4.65 45.99 -25.12
N LEU A 47 5.98 45.88 -25.16
CA LEU A 47 6.91 47.01 -25.20
C LEU A 47 7.90 46.85 -26.35
N HIS A 48 8.34 47.96 -26.92
CA HIS A 48 9.47 47.99 -27.85
C HIS A 48 10.70 48.54 -27.12
N VAL A 49 11.85 47.87 -27.30
CA VAL A 49 13.13 48.30 -26.74
C VAL A 49 14.16 48.48 -27.85
N VAL A 50 14.63 49.72 -28.01
CA VAL A 50 15.60 50.07 -29.05
C VAL A 50 17.01 49.70 -28.62
N GLY A 51 17.66 48.81 -29.36
CA GLY A 51 19.04 48.39 -29.17
C GLY A 51 19.87 48.56 -30.44
N THR A 52 20.52 47.49 -30.88
CA THR A 52 21.15 47.45 -32.22
C THR A 52 20.07 47.40 -33.32
N ASP A 53 18.90 46.88 -32.96
CA ASP A 53 17.66 46.88 -33.72
C ASP A 53 16.50 47.14 -32.75
N GLU A 54 15.28 47.25 -33.24
CA GLU A 54 14.07 47.27 -32.40
C GLU A 54 13.69 45.85 -31.98
N TYR A 55 13.52 45.64 -30.67
CA TYR A 55 13.12 44.35 -30.12
C TYR A 55 11.78 44.45 -29.40
N CYS A 56 10.88 43.52 -29.70
CA CYS A 56 9.62 43.38 -28.99
C CYS A 56 9.85 42.63 -27.68
N VAL A 57 9.21 43.09 -26.62
CA VAL A 57 9.30 42.52 -25.28
C VAL A 57 7.89 42.37 -24.71
N ASP A 58 7.57 41.14 -24.35
CA ASP A 58 6.30 40.79 -23.73
C ASP A 58 6.53 40.44 -22.27
N ILE A 59 5.74 41.01 -21.37
CA ILE A 59 5.83 40.77 -19.93
C ILE A 59 4.44 40.51 -19.40
N ALA A 60 4.25 39.37 -18.74
CA ALA A 60 2.97 39.02 -18.13
C ALA A 60 3.09 38.53 -16.68
N GLY A 61 2.06 38.81 -15.87
CA GLY A 61 1.98 38.38 -14.47
C GLY A 61 1.20 37.07 -14.32
N GLU A 62 1.88 35.95 -14.08
CA GLU A 62 1.25 34.63 -13.97
C GLU A 62 1.13 34.13 -12.51
N LYS A 63 0.35 33.06 -12.29
CA LYS A 63 0.27 32.39 -10.98
C LYS A 63 1.63 31.75 -10.63
N GLY A 64 2.46 32.48 -9.90
CA GLY A 64 3.73 31.99 -9.36
C GLY A 64 4.98 32.73 -9.84
N GLY A 65 4.85 33.76 -10.67
CA GLY A 65 6.00 34.56 -11.11
C GLY A 65 5.73 35.44 -12.33
N LEU A 66 6.82 35.85 -12.98
CA LEU A 66 6.83 36.67 -14.18
C LEU A 66 7.01 35.79 -15.42
N TYR A 67 6.10 35.90 -16.38
CA TYR A 67 6.33 35.46 -17.75
C TYR A 67 7.01 36.59 -18.53
N TYR A 68 7.96 36.24 -19.38
CA TYR A 68 8.68 37.18 -20.20
C TYR A 68 9.10 36.55 -21.53
N ASP A 69 9.04 37.33 -22.59
CA ASP A 69 9.60 36.97 -23.89
C ASP A 69 10.25 38.18 -24.56
N CYS A 70 11.24 37.93 -25.43
CA CYS A 70 11.91 38.98 -26.18
C CYS A 70 12.48 38.48 -27.51
N THR A 71 12.23 39.22 -28.59
CA THR A 71 12.70 38.88 -29.96
C THR A 71 14.18 39.12 -30.20
N CYS A 72 14.99 39.34 -29.16
CA CYS A 72 16.45 39.47 -29.31
C CYS A 72 17.14 38.09 -29.26
N PRO A 73 18.37 37.95 -29.78
CA PRO A 73 19.04 36.64 -29.85
C PRO A 73 19.19 35.91 -28.51
N GLN A 74 19.24 36.65 -27.39
CA GLN A 74 19.29 36.07 -26.06
C GLN A 74 17.90 35.66 -25.55
N GLY A 75 16.86 36.43 -25.89
CA GLY A 75 15.48 36.13 -25.52
C GLY A 75 14.94 34.93 -26.30
N GLU A 76 15.22 34.84 -27.60
CA GLU A 76 14.90 33.67 -28.43
C GLU A 76 15.57 32.38 -27.92
N ALA A 77 16.73 32.49 -27.27
CA ALA A 77 17.41 31.39 -26.59
C ALA A 77 16.83 31.07 -25.20
N GLY A 78 15.74 31.73 -24.79
CA GLY A 78 15.06 31.57 -23.50
C GLY A 78 15.72 32.28 -22.32
N HIS A 79 16.68 33.18 -22.55
CA HIS A 79 17.40 33.88 -21.49
C HIS A 79 16.78 35.23 -21.13
N PHE A 80 16.80 35.56 -19.83
CA PHE A 80 16.38 36.87 -19.35
C PHE A 80 17.41 37.95 -19.74
N CYS A 81 17.08 38.72 -20.77
CA CYS A 81 18.01 39.64 -21.40
C CYS A 81 17.93 41.07 -20.81
N LYS A 82 18.86 41.91 -21.27
CA LYS A 82 18.90 43.34 -20.90
C LYS A 82 17.65 44.12 -21.37
N HIS A 83 17.00 43.71 -22.47
CA HIS A 83 15.79 44.37 -22.96
C HIS A 83 14.58 44.08 -22.07
N ILE A 84 14.40 42.82 -21.63
CA ILE A 84 13.37 42.44 -20.65
C ILE A 84 13.57 43.20 -19.33
N THR A 85 14.83 43.34 -18.89
CA THR A 85 15.16 44.15 -17.70
C THR A 85 14.74 45.62 -17.88
N ALA A 86 15.09 46.24 -19.01
CA ALA A 86 14.76 47.64 -19.28
C ALA A 86 13.25 47.87 -19.34
N ALA A 87 12.52 46.98 -20.02
CA ALA A 87 11.07 47.00 -20.12
C ALA A 87 10.39 46.82 -18.75
N GLY A 88 10.88 45.90 -17.92
CA GLY A 88 10.37 45.69 -16.56
C GLY A 88 10.54 46.91 -15.66
N LEU A 89 11.68 47.60 -15.72
CA LEU A 89 11.93 48.83 -14.96
C LEU A 89 11.02 49.98 -15.42
N PHE A 90 10.91 50.16 -16.74
CA PHE A 90 9.99 51.13 -17.32
C PHE A 90 8.56 50.90 -16.84
N LEU A 91 8.10 49.65 -16.96
CA LEU A 91 6.74 49.30 -16.66
C LEU A 91 6.40 49.41 -15.18
N ARG A 92 7.33 49.06 -14.28
CA ARG A 92 7.20 49.31 -12.84
C ARG A 92 6.92 50.79 -12.56
N ASP A 93 7.71 51.67 -13.14
CA ASP A 93 7.61 53.11 -12.87
C ASP A 93 6.41 53.73 -13.59
N TYR A 94 6.06 53.22 -14.77
CA TYR A 94 4.83 53.56 -15.48
C TYR A 94 3.58 53.21 -14.66
N LEU A 95 3.51 51.99 -14.10
CA LEU A 95 2.41 51.53 -13.25
C LEU A 95 2.32 52.33 -11.94
N ARG A 96 3.45 52.73 -11.36
CA ARG A 96 3.48 53.59 -10.16
C ARG A 96 3.02 55.01 -10.45
N ALA A 97 3.42 55.58 -11.59
CA ALA A 97 3.10 56.95 -11.97
C ALA A 97 1.67 57.13 -12.48
N HIS A 98 1.14 56.11 -13.18
CA HIS A 98 -0.19 56.17 -13.82
C HIS A 98 -1.28 55.47 -13.00
N GLY A 99 -0.94 55.04 -11.77
CA GLY A 99 -1.83 54.67 -10.68
C GLY A 99 -3.25 54.28 -11.11
N THR A 100 -3.38 53.15 -11.81
CA THR A 100 -4.72 52.66 -12.16
C THR A 100 -5.41 52.24 -10.87
N SER A 101 -6.51 52.91 -10.59
CA SER A 101 -7.54 52.49 -9.64
C SER A 101 -8.10 51.13 -10.07
N MET A 102 -7.35 50.06 -9.80
CA MET A 102 -7.65 48.66 -10.15
C MET A 102 -9.02 48.20 -9.64
N TRP A 103 -9.55 48.85 -8.60
CA TRP A 103 -10.88 48.55 -8.07
C TRP A 103 -12.02 48.89 -9.05
N LYS A 104 -11.89 49.93 -9.89
CA LYS A 104 -12.94 50.27 -10.88
C LYS A 104 -13.02 49.25 -12.00
N GLY A 105 -11.88 48.88 -12.59
CA GLY A 105 -11.82 47.82 -13.61
C GLY A 105 -12.27 46.46 -13.09
N THR A 106 -11.97 46.17 -11.81
CA THR A 106 -12.43 44.95 -11.13
C THR A 106 -13.94 44.96 -10.92
N ILE A 107 -14.53 46.07 -10.44
CA ILE A 107 -15.98 46.20 -10.28
C ILE A 107 -16.69 46.18 -11.63
N GLU A 108 -16.21 46.87 -12.66
CA GLU A 108 -16.82 46.85 -13.99
C GLU A 108 -16.76 45.47 -14.65
N ARG A 109 -15.71 44.68 -14.39
CA ARG A 109 -15.63 43.28 -14.84
C ARG A 109 -16.56 42.37 -14.07
N ALA A 110 -16.64 42.54 -12.74
CA ALA A 110 -17.60 41.81 -11.92
C ALA A 110 -19.05 42.11 -12.37
N LEU A 111 -19.37 43.38 -12.65
CA LEU A 111 -20.67 43.78 -13.18
C LEU A 111 -20.93 43.20 -14.59
N ARG A 112 -19.93 43.15 -15.47
CA ARG A 112 -20.06 42.48 -16.79
C ARG A 112 -20.31 40.98 -16.67
N VAL A 113 -19.67 40.28 -15.73
CA VAL A 113 -19.93 38.85 -15.47
C VAL A 113 -21.35 38.61 -14.96
N VAL A 114 -21.88 39.53 -14.15
CA VAL A 114 -23.27 39.48 -13.66
C VAL A 114 -24.28 39.80 -14.77
N GLN A 115 -23.97 40.75 -15.66
CA GLN A 115 -24.86 41.19 -16.75
C GLN A 115 -24.82 40.26 -17.98
N HIS A 116 -23.68 39.62 -18.22
CA HIS A 116 -23.48 38.63 -19.27
C HIS A 116 -22.88 37.36 -18.66
N PRO A 117 -23.67 36.59 -17.90
CA PRO A 117 -23.21 35.31 -17.40
C PRO A 117 -22.80 34.45 -18.59
N SER A 118 -21.56 33.96 -18.60
CA SER A 118 -21.18 32.88 -19.50
C SER A 118 -22.24 31.79 -19.36
N PRO A 119 -22.80 31.26 -20.46
CA PRO A 119 -23.76 30.18 -20.36
C PRO A 119 -23.11 29.09 -19.50
N ARG A 120 -23.75 28.71 -18.38
CA ARG A 120 -23.32 27.56 -17.60
C ARG A 120 -23.13 26.44 -18.62
N SER A 121 -21.89 25.96 -18.79
CA SER A 121 -21.63 24.76 -19.58
C SER A 121 -22.61 23.73 -19.05
N ARG A 122 -23.63 23.35 -19.85
CA ARG A 122 -24.55 22.30 -19.46
C ARG A 122 -23.67 21.09 -19.25
N THR A 123 -23.43 20.71 -18.00
CA THR A 123 -22.75 19.48 -17.66
C THR A 123 -23.60 18.37 -18.22
N SER A 124 -23.16 17.80 -19.34
CA SER A 124 -23.82 16.62 -19.90
C SER A 124 -23.78 15.55 -18.82
N PRO A 125 -24.94 15.05 -18.37
CA PRO A 125 -24.96 14.13 -17.27
C PRO A 125 -24.31 12.81 -17.70
N TYR A 126 -23.64 12.14 -16.78
CA TYR A 126 -22.89 10.92 -17.04
C TYR A 126 -22.93 9.95 -15.85
N LEU A 127 -22.75 8.67 -16.16
CA LEU A 127 -22.43 7.63 -15.19
C LEU A 127 -20.93 7.44 -15.09
N LEU A 128 -20.44 7.20 -13.87
CA LEU A 128 -19.06 6.88 -13.55
C LEU A 128 -18.93 5.40 -13.16
N PHE A 129 -17.95 4.75 -13.75
CA PHE A 129 -17.58 3.37 -13.50
C PHE A 129 -16.07 3.25 -13.39
N PHE A 130 -15.60 2.11 -12.89
CA PHE A 130 -14.18 1.80 -12.79
C PHE A 130 -13.88 0.46 -13.43
N SER A 131 -12.80 0.40 -14.21
CA SER A 131 -12.33 -0.81 -14.89
C SER A 131 -10.97 -1.20 -14.34
N LEU A 132 -10.89 -2.33 -13.65
CA LEU A 132 -9.65 -2.99 -13.27
C LEU A 132 -9.10 -3.76 -14.49
N GLN A 133 -7.88 -3.43 -14.88
CA GLN A 133 -7.24 -3.94 -16.09
C GLN A 133 -5.83 -4.43 -15.78
N ASN A 134 -5.46 -5.55 -16.38
CA ASN A 134 -4.08 -6.06 -16.40
C ASN A 134 -3.47 -5.78 -17.78
N ASN A 135 -2.47 -4.92 -17.83
CA ASN A 135 -1.72 -4.61 -19.04
C ASN A 135 -0.29 -5.12 -18.87
N PHE A 136 0.05 -6.22 -19.56
CA PHE A 136 1.39 -6.83 -19.54
C PHE A 136 1.91 -7.12 -18.12
N GLY A 137 1.06 -7.64 -17.24
CA GLY A 137 1.43 -7.97 -15.86
C GLY A 137 1.34 -6.79 -14.89
N THR A 138 0.98 -5.59 -15.36
CA THR A 138 0.75 -4.43 -14.50
C THR A 138 -0.75 -4.19 -14.33
N TRP A 139 -1.20 -4.19 -13.07
CA TRP A 139 -2.58 -3.85 -12.74
C TRP A 139 -2.80 -2.35 -12.70
N SER A 140 -3.94 -1.91 -13.20
CA SER A 140 -4.40 -0.53 -13.13
C SER A 140 -5.92 -0.48 -12.97
N ILE A 141 -6.43 0.53 -12.28
CA ILE A 141 -7.85 0.83 -12.24
C ILE A 141 -8.10 2.14 -12.98
N GLN A 142 -9.10 2.16 -13.87
CA GLN A 142 -9.35 3.28 -14.76
C GLN A 142 -10.79 3.78 -14.63
N PRO A 143 -10.99 5.08 -14.38
CA PRO A 143 -12.31 5.70 -14.46
C PRO A 143 -12.86 5.65 -15.88
N ARG A 144 -14.15 5.37 -16.01
CA ARG A 144 -14.85 5.23 -17.28
C ARG A 144 -16.18 5.94 -17.18
N THR A 145 -16.53 6.69 -18.22
CA THR A 145 -17.77 7.48 -18.24
C THR A 145 -18.71 7.03 -19.33
N LEU A 146 -20.01 7.08 -19.01
CA LEU A 146 -21.07 6.77 -19.96
C LEU A 146 -22.05 7.94 -20.01
N SER A 147 -22.23 8.56 -21.18
CA SER A 147 -23.14 9.69 -21.34
C SER A 147 -24.58 9.21 -21.32
N ILE A 148 -25.43 9.76 -20.44
CA ILE A 148 -26.85 9.37 -20.35
C ILE A 148 -27.57 9.63 -21.67
N ASN A 149 -27.26 10.76 -22.31
CA ASN A 149 -27.88 11.19 -23.56
C ASN A 149 -27.60 10.25 -24.75
N ALA A 150 -26.78 9.22 -24.59
CA ALA A 150 -26.49 8.24 -25.63
C ALA A 150 -27.48 7.06 -25.65
N PHE A 151 -28.47 7.00 -24.74
CA PHE A 151 -29.36 5.84 -24.58
C PHE A 151 -30.84 6.23 -24.46
N PRO A 152 -31.77 5.40 -24.98
CA PRO A 152 -33.20 5.58 -24.78
C PRO A 152 -33.61 5.24 -23.33
N GLU A 153 -34.61 5.96 -22.79
CA GLU A 153 -35.10 5.85 -21.40
C GLU A 153 -35.55 4.42 -20.99
N LEU A 154 -35.75 3.50 -21.94
CA LEU A 154 -36.23 2.14 -21.68
C LEU A 154 -35.21 1.18 -21.03
N VAL A 155 -33.92 1.55 -20.92
CA VAL A 155 -32.86 0.64 -20.42
C VAL A 155 -32.39 0.99 -19.00
N TRP A 156 -32.72 2.19 -18.51
CA TRP A 156 -32.24 2.73 -17.23
C TRP A 156 -33.21 3.80 -16.68
N SER A 157 -33.49 3.78 -15.37
CA SER A 157 -34.14 4.85 -14.60
C SER A 157 -33.21 5.58 -13.60
N PRO A 158 -33.41 6.89 -13.30
CA PRO A 158 -32.62 7.61 -12.29
C PRO A 158 -32.51 6.93 -10.92
N GLU A 159 -33.48 6.09 -10.55
CA GLU A 159 -33.46 5.30 -9.31
C GLU A 159 -32.39 4.20 -9.36
N ASP A 160 -32.17 3.56 -10.51
CA ASP A 160 -31.11 2.56 -10.69
C ASP A 160 -29.72 3.15 -10.46
N ALA A 161 -29.54 4.44 -10.74
CA ALA A 161 -28.26 5.13 -10.54
C ALA A 161 -27.84 5.21 -9.07
N GLN A 162 -28.76 4.96 -8.13
CA GLN A 162 -28.47 4.92 -6.70
C GLN A 162 -28.04 3.53 -6.21
N SER A 163 -28.12 2.50 -7.07
CA SER A 163 -27.73 1.13 -6.73
C SER A 163 -26.60 0.63 -7.62
N ILE A 164 -25.45 0.36 -7.02
CA ILE A 164 -24.29 -0.23 -7.70
C ILE A 164 -24.66 -1.56 -8.34
N GLN A 165 -25.40 -2.40 -7.60
CA GLN A 165 -25.82 -3.70 -8.07
C GLN A 165 -26.73 -3.57 -9.31
N ALA A 166 -27.71 -2.65 -9.28
CA ALA A 166 -28.58 -2.42 -10.43
C ALA A 166 -27.78 -1.94 -11.66
N LEU A 167 -26.86 -0.98 -11.47
CA LEU A 167 -26.00 -0.51 -12.56
C LEU A 167 -25.10 -1.60 -13.13
N GLN A 168 -24.54 -2.44 -12.27
CA GLN A 168 -23.71 -3.58 -12.66
C GLN A 168 -24.52 -4.62 -13.44
N GLU A 169 -25.72 -4.96 -12.97
CA GLU A 169 -26.65 -5.86 -13.67
C GLU A 169 -27.09 -5.29 -15.02
N ILE A 170 -27.39 -3.99 -15.12
CA ILE A 170 -27.77 -3.35 -16.40
C ILE A 170 -26.64 -3.51 -17.42
N ILE A 171 -25.40 -3.24 -17.04
CA ILE A 171 -24.24 -3.37 -17.94
C ILE A 171 -24.01 -4.84 -18.35
N GLU A 172 -24.11 -5.79 -17.41
CA GLU A 172 -23.95 -7.23 -17.73
C GLU A 172 -25.03 -7.74 -18.70
N HIS A 173 -26.28 -7.31 -18.53
CA HIS A 173 -27.39 -7.67 -19.43
C HIS A 173 -27.37 -6.91 -20.76
N ASN A 174 -26.63 -5.80 -20.84
CA ASN A 174 -26.53 -4.95 -22.02
C ASN A 174 -25.06 -4.70 -22.44
N PRO A 175 -24.30 -5.72 -22.89
CA PRO A 175 -22.87 -5.57 -23.20
C PRO A 175 -22.55 -4.48 -24.23
N TRP A 176 -23.48 -4.23 -25.15
CA TRP A 176 -23.39 -3.16 -26.15
C TRP A 176 -23.25 -1.76 -25.53
N MET A 177 -23.72 -1.54 -24.30
CA MET A 177 -23.50 -0.29 -23.56
C MET A 177 -22.03 -0.11 -23.21
N GLY A 178 -21.32 -1.21 -22.91
CA GLY A 178 -19.88 -1.23 -22.67
C GLY A 178 -19.06 -0.67 -23.84
N GLU A 179 -19.52 -0.87 -25.08
CA GLU A 179 -18.87 -0.34 -26.29
C GLU A 179 -19.00 1.19 -26.43
N LYS A 180 -19.96 1.80 -25.74
CA LYS A 180 -20.20 3.25 -25.76
C LYS A 180 -19.48 4.00 -24.64
N VAL A 181 -18.81 3.27 -23.76
CA VAL A 181 -18.07 3.81 -22.62
C VAL A 181 -16.86 4.60 -23.10
N LYS A 182 -16.65 5.76 -22.50
CA LYS A 182 -15.54 6.67 -22.83
C LYS A 182 -14.47 6.63 -21.76
N ASN A 183 -13.21 6.71 -22.21
CA ASN A 183 -12.08 7.05 -21.36
C ASN A 183 -12.00 8.59 -21.21
N PRO A 184 -12.32 9.16 -20.03
CA PRO A 184 -12.23 10.60 -19.83
C PRO A 184 -10.77 11.05 -19.79
N ARG A 185 -10.42 12.06 -20.60
CA ARG A 185 -9.07 12.68 -20.60
C ARG A 185 -8.98 13.97 -19.81
N ALA A 186 -10.14 14.56 -19.50
CA ALA A 186 -10.25 15.80 -18.75
C ALA A 186 -10.79 15.53 -17.34
N GLN A 187 -10.58 16.48 -16.45
CA GLN A 187 -11.15 16.44 -15.11
C GLN A 187 -12.68 16.35 -15.20
N LEU A 188 -13.24 15.39 -14.48
CA LEU A 188 -14.67 15.16 -14.35
C LEU A 188 -15.30 16.21 -13.43
N ASN A 189 -16.49 16.70 -13.81
CA ASN A 189 -17.28 17.62 -12.99
C ASN A 189 -18.29 16.84 -12.13
N PRO A 190 -18.17 16.87 -10.78
CA PRO A 190 -19.09 16.18 -9.89
C PRO A 190 -20.57 16.50 -10.13
N GLU A 191 -20.91 17.75 -10.50
CA GLU A 191 -22.30 18.15 -10.74
C GLU A 191 -22.96 17.42 -11.93
N GLY A 192 -22.15 16.83 -12.83
CA GLY A 192 -22.66 16.02 -13.95
C GLY A 192 -22.78 14.53 -13.64
N CYS A 193 -22.22 14.06 -12.52
CA CYS A 193 -22.22 12.64 -12.20
C CYS A 193 -23.54 12.23 -11.53
N VAL A 194 -24.21 11.22 -12.06
CA VAL A 194 -25.55 10.84 -11.58
C VAL A 194 -25.53 9.71 -10.55
N ASN A 195 -24.51 8.86 -10.56
CA ASN A 195 -24.44 7.64 -9.75
C ASN A 195 -23.30 7.62 -8.71
N ALA A 196 -22.62 8.74 -8.49
CA ALA A 196 -21.47 8.79 -7.61
C ALA A 196 -21.46 10.07 -6.77
N THR A 197 -20.90 9.97 -5.56
CA THR A 197 -20.65 11.10 -4.67
C THR A 197 -19.59 12.04 -5.25
N SER A 198 -19.50 13.26 -4.71
CA SER A 198 -18.44 14.20 -5.12
C SER A 198 -17.05 13.68 -4.73
N GLU A 199 -16.99 12.93 -3.64
CA GLU A 199 -15.83 12.23 -3.10
C GLU A 199 -15.35 11.15 -4.08
N LEU A 200 -16.25 10.28 -4.56
CA LEU A 200 -15.90 9.26 -5.55
C LEU A 200 -15.45 9.87 -6.89
N VAL A 201 -16.06 10.98 -7.32
CA VAL A 201 -15.59 11.73 -8.50
C VAL A 201 -14.21 12.36 -8.26
N ALA A 202 -13.90 12.80 -7.04
CA ALA A 202 -12.57 13.28 -6.67
C ALA A 202 -11.53 12.15 -6.74
N VAL A 203 -11.87 10.94 -6.27
CA VAL A 203 -11.03 9.74 -6.41
C VAL A 203 -10.79 9.41 -7.89
N ALA A 204 -11.82 9.45 -8.74
CA ALA A 204 -11.66 9.28 -10.18
C ALA A 204 -10.70 10.32 -10.78
N ASN A 205 -10.85 11.59 -10.41
CA ASN A 205 -9.96 12.67 -10.87
C ASN A 205 -8.51 12.50 -10.39
N LEU A 206 -8.29 11.97 -9.18
CA LEU A 206 -6.97 11.62 -8.68
C LEU A 206 -6.33 10.55 -9.56
N ILE A 207 -7.07 9.50 -9.90
CA ILE A 207 -6.61 8.43 -10.79
C ILE A 207 -6.26 9.00 -12.16
N LEU A 208 -7.12 9.80 -12.78
CA LEU A 208 -6.88 10.41 -14.10
C LEU A 208 -5.62 11.29 -14.14
N ARG A 209 -5.38 12.07 -13.08
CA ARG A 209 -4.15 12.88 -12.98
C ARG A 209 -2.90 12.02 -12.94
N SER A 210 -2.94 10.88 -12.26
CA SER A 210 -1.81 9.95 -12.22
C SER A 210 -1.50 9.32 -13.59
N GLU A 211 -2.50 9.22 -14.48
CA GLU A 211 -2.30 8.71 -15.85
C GLU A 211 -1.71 9.75 -16.81
N GLY A 212 -1.95 11.04 -16.57
CA GLY A 212 -1.49 12.14 -17.45
C GLY A 212 0.04 12.29 -17.51
N TYR A 213 0.75 11.91 -16.45
CA TYR A 213 2.21 12.04 -16.36
C TYR A 213 3.01 10.97 -17.13
N THR A 214 2.36 9.94 -17.70
CA THR A 214 3.05 8.81 -18.35
C THR A 214 3.22 8.94 -19.87
N THR A 215 3.02 10.13 -20.45
CA THR A 215 3.32 10.41 -21.88
C THR A 215 4.80 10.73 -22.15
N GLY A 216 5.68 10.55 -21.16
CA GLY A 216 7.14 10.60 -21.34
C GLY A 216 7.73 9.22 -21.62
N TYR A 217 8.52 9.16 -22.70
CA TYR A 217 9.25 8.04 -23.33
C TYR A 217 10.12 7.09 -22.46
N TYR A 218 9.82 6.88 -21.18
CA TYR A 218 10.59 6.01 -20.30
C TYR A 218 9.75 4.87 -19.74
N TYR A 219 10.20 3.64 -20.03
CA TYR A 219 9.78 2.34 -19.47
C TYR A 219 10.08 2.20 -17.97
N TYR A 220 10.03 3.29 -17.19
CA TYR A 220 10.01 3.16 -15.74
C TYR A 220 8.57 2.91 -15.32
N SER A 221 8.36 1.75 -14.71
CA SER A 221 7.18 1.40 -13.93
C SER A 221 6.92 2.52 -12.93
N TYR A 222 6.16 3.54 -13.33
CA TYR A 222 5.59 4.48 -12.39
C TYR A 222 4.67 3.65 -11.51
N ASN A 223 5.10 3.51 -10.26
CA ASN A 223 4.39 2.82 -9.20
C ASN A 223 3.01 3.48 -9.04
N ARG A 224 2.03 3.00 -9.82
CA ARG A 224 0.63 3.40 -9.66
C ARG A 224 0.19 2.73 -8.36
N PRO A 225 -0.12 3.49 -7.29
CA PRO A 225 -0.46 2.91 -6.01
C PRO A 225 -1.88 2.36 -6.07
N ILE A 226 -2.08 1.28 -6.84
CA ILE A 226 -3.38 0.70 -7.09
C ILE A 226 -4.06 0.29 -5.78
N HIS A 227 -3.28 -0.13 -4.77
CA HIS A 227 -3.78 -0.43 -3.44
C HIS A 227 -4.40 0.78 -2.74
N ASP A 228 -3.88 2.00 -2.95
CA ASP A 228 -4.45 3.22 -2.38
C ASP A 228 -5.80 3.52 -3.05
N TYR A 229 -5.84 3.38 -4.38
CA TYR A 229 -7.08 3.56 -5.14
C TYR A 229 -8.14 2.53 -4.74
N LEU A 230 -7.78 1.26 -4.62
CA LEU A 230 -8.71 0.22 -4.15
C LEU A 230 -9.21 0.50 -2.73
N THR A 231 -8.34 0.99 -1.84
CA THR A 231 -8.73 1.37 -0.47
C THR A 231 -9.72 2.54 -0.48
N LEU A 232 -9.50 3.58 -1.30
CA LEU A 232 -10.42 4.71 -1.43
C LEU A 232 -11.77 4.29 -2.05
N LEU A 233 -11.73 3.45 -3.09
CA LEU A 233 -12.93 2.97 -3.78
C LEU A 233 -13.78 2.03 -2.90
N ALA A 234 -13.15 1.28 -1.99
CA ALA A 234 -13.85 0.46 -1.00
C ALA A 234 -14.75 1.31 -0.08
N GLY A 235 -14.32 2.53 0.27
CA GLY A 235 -15.08 3.43 1.14
C GLY A 235 -16.27 4.12 0.45
N GLU A 236 -16.21 4.26 -0.87
CA GLU A 236 -17.18 5.04 -1.65
C GLU A 236 -18.18 4.19 -2.45
N SER A 237 -18.19 2.87 -2.26
CA SER A 237 -19.09 1.93 -2.95
C SER A 237 -19.03 2.11 -4.48
N ALA A 238 -17.85 1.98 -5.06
CA ALA A 238 -17.65 2.23 -6.49
C ALA A 238 -18.14 1.06 -7.39
N PRO A 239 -18.83 1.31 -8.52
CA PRO A 239 -19.19 0.27 -9.47
C PRO A 239 -17.95 -0.14 -10.30
N ILE A 240 -17.41 -1.31 -10.01
CA ILE A 240 -16.14 -1.80 -10.57
C ILE A 240 -16.39 -3.01 -11.48
N PHE A 241 -15.61 -3.08 -12.54
CA PHE A 241 -15.55 -4.21 -13.46
C PHE A 241 -14.11 -4.64 -13.70
N TYR A 242 -13.92 -5.91 -14.02
CA TYR A 242 -12.75 -6.45 -14.68
C TYR A 242 -12.91 -6.29 -16.21
N GLY A 243 -11.82 -5.94 -16.89
CA GLY A 243 -11.80 -5.90 -18.35
C GLY A 243 -10.46 -5.45 -18.91
N ASN A 244 -10.50 -4.94 -20.14
CA ASN A 244 -9.33 -4.43 -20.85
C ASN A 244 -9.65 -3.11 -21.60
N ASN A 245 -8.68 -2.58 -22.34
CA ASN A 245 -8.86 -1.30 -23.05
C ASN A 245 -9.96 -1.31 -24.11
N ALA A 246 -10.18 -2.44 -24.80
CA ALA A 246 -11.22 -2.60 -25.82
C ALA A 246 -12.57 -2.96 -25.18
N HIS A 247 -12.56 -3.81 -24.15
CA HIS A 247 -13.74 -4.28 -23.44
C HIS A 247 -13.59 -3.98 -21.94
N PRO A 248 -13.87 -2.75 -21.48
CA PRO A 248 -13.57 -2.35 -20.11
C PRO A 248 -14.47 -3.02 -19.06
N PHE A 249 -15.66 -3.52 -19.45
CA PHE A 249 -16.68 -4.07 -18.56
C PHE A 249 -17.01 -5.52 -18.93
N GLU A 250 -16.04 -6.43 -18.84
CA GLU A 250 -16.25 -7.86 -19.14
C GLU A 250 -16.96 -8.60 -18.01
N ARG A 251 -16.64 -8.25 -16.76
CA ARG A 251 -17.16 -8.94 -15.58
C ARG A 251 -17.26 -7.99 -14.40
N THR A 252 -18.35 -8.03 -13.66
CA THR A 252 -18.50 -7.24 -12.43
C THR A 252 -17.53 -7.67 -11.34
N LEU A 253 -17.06 -6.70 -10.55
CA LEU A 253 -16.27 -6.93 -9.35
C LEU A 253 -16.91 -6.23 -8.16
N ALA A 254 -16.75 -6.82 -6.98
CA ALA A 254 -17.08 -6.23 -5.69
C ALA A 254 -15.80 -6.09 -4.84
N ILE A 255 -15.58 -4.93 -4.24
CA ILE A 255 -14.56 -4.79 -3.20
C ILE A 255 -15.20 -5.17 -1.86
N LEU A 256 -14.59 -6.11 -1.15
CA LEU A 256 -15.00 -6.42 0.22
C LEU A 256 -14.34 -5.41 1.18
N PRO A 257 -15.11 -4.75 2.06
CA PRO A 257 -14.56 -3.75 2.98
C PRO A 257 -13.74 -4.39 4.11
N GLU A 258 -14.05 -5.62 4.50
CA GLU A 258 -13.30 -6.35 5.51
C GLU A 258 -12.04 -7.00 4.92
N GLN A 259 -11.02 -7.11 5.77
CA GLN A 259 -9.82 -7.86 5.42
C GLN A 259 -10.07 -9.36 5.46
N GLY A 260 -9.37 -10.08 4.58
CA GLY A 260 -9.35 -11.53 4.54
C GLY A 260 -8.06 -12.14 5.04
N SER A 261 -8.09 -13.45 5.25
CA SER A 261 -6.91 -14.29 5.47
C SER A 261 -6.94 -15.49 4.53
N LEU A 262 -5.76 -16.03 4.23
CA LEU A 262 -5.66 -17.33 3.59
C LEU A 262 -5.85 -18.41 4.67
N GLU A 263 -6.65 -19.41 4.36
CA GLU A 263 -6.83 -20.60 5.18
C GLU A 263 -6.67 -21.86 4.32
N ILE A 264 -6.35 -22.98 4.97
CA ILE A 264 -6.31 -24.29 4.31
C ILE A 264 -7.27 -25.23 5.03
N GLU A 265 -8.24 -25.75 4.28
CA GLU A 265 -9.04 -26.89 4.67
C GLU A 265 -8.30 -28.18 4.30
N MET A 266 -8.15 -29.06 5.27
CA MET A 266 -7.48 -30.35 5.14
C MET A 266 -8.51 -31.45 5.33
N ASP A 267 -8.82 -32.13 4.23
CA ASP A 267 -9.70 -33.28 4.21
C ASP A 267 -8.90 -34.56 4.05
N ARG A 268 -9.34 -35.61 4.74
CA ARG A 268 -8.74 -36.93 4.63
C ARG A 268 -9.82 -37.97 4.45
N THR A 269 -9.66 -38.80 3.44
CA THR A 269 -10.54 -39.94 3.20
C THR A 269 -9.72 -41.21 3.37
N ASN A 270 -10.16 -42.11 4.25
CA ASN A 270 -9.47 -43.37 4.49
C ASN A 270 -9.14 -44.11 3.18
N GLY A 271 -7.86 -44.40 2.98
CA GLY A 271 -7.35 -45.10 1.80
C GLY A 271 -7.19 -44.24 0.53
N LYS A 272 -7.48 -42.93 0.59
CA LYS A 272 -7.36 -42.01 -0.57
C LYS A 272 -6.35 -40.88 -0.38
N GLY A 273 -5.73 -40.76 0.79
CA GLY A 273 -4.75 -39.70 1.06
C GLY A 273 -5.35 -38.49 1.78
N VAL A 274 -4.60 -37.40 1.74
CA VAL A 274 -4.95 -36.10 2.32
C VAL A 274 -5.07 -35.08 1.19
N VAL A 275 -6.09 -34.23 1.25
CA VAL A 275 -6.32 -33.13 0.32
C VAL A 275 -6.23 -31.83 1.10
N LEU A 276 -5.33 -30.95 0.67
CA LEU A 276 -5.24 -29.58 1.18
C LEU A 276 -5.91 -28.65 0.17
N GLN A 277 -6.98 -27.99 0.59
CA GLN A 277 -7.74 -27.04 -0.20
C GLN A 277 -7.59 -25.64 0.39
N SER A 278 -7.10 -24.70 -0.39
CA SER A 278 -6.95 -23.31 0.04
C SER A 278 -8.18 -22.48 -0.31
N HIS A 279 -8.53 -21.59 0.62
CA HIS A 279 -9.61 -20.62 0.47
C HIS A 279 -9.24 -19.30 1.15
N LEU A 280 -9.83 -18.21 0.67
CA LEU A 280 -9.79 -16.95 1.40
C LEU A 280 -10.98 -16.90 2.35
N ARG A 281 -10.75 -16.50 3.59
CA ARG A 281 -11.83 -16.23 4.55
C ARG A 281 -11.98 -14.74 4.76
N VAL A 282 -13.20 -14.24 4.62
CA VAL A 282 -13.57 -12.85 4.89
C VAL A 282 -14.88 -12.83 5.67
N ASN A 283 -14.87 -12.25 6.88
CA ASN A 283 -16.06 -12.15 7.74
C ASN A 283 -16.85 -13.48 7.88
N GLY A 284 -16.14 -14.60 8.07
CA GLY A 284 -16.70 -15.94 8.18
C GLY A 284 -17.09 -16.63 6.86
N ASN A 285 -17.17 -15.89 5.75
CA ASN A 285 -17.44 -16.46 4.42
C ASN A 285 -16.17 -17.02 3.79
N SER A 286 -16.32 -18.12 3.05
CA SER A 286 -15.23 -18.78 2.33
C SER A 286 -15.30 -18.47 0.83
N PHE A 287 -14.17 -18.09 0.25
CA PHE A 287 -14.01 -17.79 -1.18
C PHE A 287 -12.99 -18.74 -1.78
N ALA A 288 -13.46 -19.59 -2.70
CA ALA A 288 -12.62 -20.58 -3.35
C ALA A 288 -11.57 -19.94 -4.26
N LEU A 289 -10.33 -20.43 -4.17
CA LEU A 289 -9.25 -20.05 -5.06
C LEU A 289 -9.26 -20.91 -6.33
N LYS A 290 -9.29 -20.24 -7.48
CA LYS A 290 -9.30 -20.86 -8.81
C LYS A 290 -8.11 -20.32 -9.60
N PRO A 291 -7.19 -21.15 -10.16
CA PRO A 291 -5.93 -20.67 -10.74
C PRO A 291 -6.10 -19.64 -11.86
N ARG A 292 -7.19 -19.72 -12.65
CA ARG A 292 -7.46 -18.76 -13.74
C ARG A 292 -8.19 -17.49 -13.30
N ASN A 293 -8.90 -17.55 -12.17
CA ASN A 293 -9.77 -16.46 -11.71
C ASN A 293 -9.26 -15.82 -10.41
N SER A 294 -8.10 -16.25 -9.91
CA SER A 294 -7.50 -15.74 -8.67
C SER A 294 -6.13 -15.17 -8.96
N GLN A 295 -5.93 -13.88 -8.68
CA GLN A 295 -4.71 -13.17 -9.05
C GLN A 295 -4.34 -12.14 -7.98
N VAL A 296 -3.04 -12.00 -7.72
CA VAL A 296 -2.52 -10.90 -6.90
C VAL A 296 -2.59 -9.61 -7.70
N ILE A 297 -3.20 -8.60 -7.11
CA ILE A 297 -3.38 -7.25 -7.68
C ILE A 297 -2.29 -6.30 -7.17
N SER A 298 -1.98 -6.40 -5.88
CA SER A 298 -0.89 -5.67 -5.23
C SER A 298 -0.27 -6.56 -4.15
N ARG A 299 1.04 -6.45 -3.92
CA ARG A 299 1.76 -7.26 -2.91
C ARG A 299 1.91 -6.55 -1.56
N ASP A 300 1.87 -5.22 -1.57
CA ASP A 300 2.02 -4.40 -0.37
C ASP A 300 1.18 -3.11 -0.48
N PRO A 301 0.08 -2.99 0.30
CA PRO A 301 -0.59 -4.08 1.01
C PRO A 301 -1.11 -5.15 0.05
N LEU A 302 -1.23 -6.39 0.54
CA LEU A 302 -1.64 -7.54 -0.26
C LEU A 302 -3.12 -7.44 -0.66
N TRP A 303 -3.38 -7.33 -1.95
CA TRP A 303 -4.71 -7.34 -2.55
C TRP A 303 -4.82 -8.49 -3.55
N ILE A 304 -5.91 -9.25 -3.45
CA ILE A 304 -6.20 -10.39 -4.32
C ILE A 304 -7.56 -10.19 -4.97
N MET A 305 -7.64 -10.48 -6.26
CA MET A 305 -8.89 -10.76 -6.94
C MET A 305 -9.16 -12.25 -6.83
N ALA A 306 -10.26 -12.65 -6.18
CA ALA A 306 -10.73 -14.03 -6.11
C ALA A 306 -12.12 -14.11 -6.76
N ASP A 307 -12.16 -14.65 -7.98
CA ASP A 307 -13.34 -14.67 -8.85
C ASP A 307 -13.90 -13.27 -9.14
N ARG A 308 -14.99 -12.86 -8.48
CA ARG A 308 -15.60 -11.52 -8.61
C ARG A 308 -15.29 -10.59 -7.44
N HIS A 309 -14.46 -11.01 -6.49
CA HIS A 309 -14.20 -10.23 -5.27
C HIS A 309 -12.78 -9.70 -5.25
N LEU A 310 -12.62 -8.44 -4.87
CA LEU A 310 -11.36 -7.80 -4.54
C LEU A 310 -11.24 -7.76 -3.01
N ILE A 311 -10.23 -8.43 -2.49
CA ILE A 311 -10.05 -8.68 -1.07
C ILE A 311 -8.67 -8.19 -0.65
N LYS A 312 -8.64 -7.30 0.34
CA LYS A 312 -7.40 -6.94 1.03
C LYS A 312 -7.08 -8.02 2.05
N LEU A 313 -5.89 -8.61 2.01
CA LEU A 313 -5.48 -9.56 3.03
C LEU A 313 -4.89 -8.86 4.25
N SER A 314 -4.91 -9.56 5.38
CA SER A 314 -4.35 -9.07 6.62
C SER A 314 -2.83 -8.85 6.50
N PRO A 315 -2.25 -7.85 7.18
CA PRO A 315 -0.82 -7.50 7.05
C PRO A 315 0.13 -8.63 7.45
N GLU A 316 -0.32 -9.57 8.28
CA GLU A 316 0.47 -10.72 8.71
C GLU A 316 0.63 -11.77 7.61
N GLN A 317 -0.21 -11.71 6.56
CA GLN A 317 -0.18 -12.66 5.47
C GLN A 317 0.99 -12.37 4.52
N SER A 318 1.87 -13.37 4.32
CA SER A 318 2.94 -13.29 3.31
C SER A 318 2.38 -13.37 1.89
N ALA A 319 2.76 -12.41 1.03
CA ALA A 319 2.41 -12.39 -0.39
C ALA A 319 2.98 -13.61 -1.12
N GLU A 320 4.24 -13.96 -0.87
CA GLU A 320 4.95 -15.08 -1.51
C GLU A 320 4.30 -16.42 -1.15
N PHE A 321 4.00 -16.61 0.14
CA PHE A 321 3.29 -17.79 0.62
C PHE A 321 1.91 -17.89 -0.03
N THR A 322 1.19 -16.76 -0.14
CA THR A 322 -0.15 -16.74 -0.73
C THR A 322 -0.13 -17.04 -2.23
N GLU A 323 0.86 -16.55 -2.98
CA GLU A 323 1.01 -16.83 -4.41
C GLU A 323 1.23 -18.32 -4.71
N ILE A 324 1.91 -19.05 -3.83
CA ILE A 324 2.10 -20.50 -3.95
C ILE A 324 0.73 -21.20 -3.91
N PHE A 325 -0.11 -20.90 -2.91
CA PHE A 325 -1.44 -21.50 -2.78
C PHE A 325 -2.46 -20.95 -3.79
N LEU A 326 -2.27 -19.76 -4.33
CA LEU A 326 -3.05 -19.29 -5.48
C LEU A 326 -2.76 -20.11 -6.75
N SER A 327 -1.50 -20.48 -6.95
CA SER A 327 -1.03 -21.25 -8.12
C SER A 327 -1.35 -22.74 -8.00
N SER A 328 -1.41 -23.26 -6.77
CA SER A 328 -1.75 -24.64 -6.46
C SER A 328 -2.79 -24.69 -5.33
N PRO A 329 -4.06 -24.32 -5.63
CA PRO A 329 -5.06 -24.16 -4.59
C PRO A 329 -5.57 -25.46 -4.00
N GLN A 330 -5.31 -26.58 -4.69
CA GLN A 330 -5.55 -27.93 -4.21
C GLN A 330 -4.23 -28.71 -4.30
N ILE A 331 -3.84 -29.34 -3.20
CA ILE A 331 -2.67 -30.23 -3.12
C ILE A 331 -3.16 -31.59 -2.64
N GLU A 332 -2.89 -32.63 -3.43
CA GLU A 332 -3.21 -34.01 -3.07
C GLU A 332 -1.96 -34.72 -2.59
N ILE A 333 -2.00 -35.22 -1.35
CA ILE A 333 -0.97 -36.04 -0.74
C ILE A 333 -1.45 -37.49 -0.81
N PRO A 334 -0.79 -38.35 -1.60
CA PRO A 334 -1.21 -39.75 -1.74
C PRO A 334 -0.99 -40.53 -0.43
N PRO A 335 -1.68 -41.68 -0.22
CA PRO A 335 -1.56 -42.47 1.01
C PRO A 335 -0.11 -42.81 1.42
N GLN A 336 0.78 -43.03 0.44
CA GLN A 336 2.19 -43.36 0.69
C GLN A 336 3.00 -42.18 1.26
N GLY A 337 2.51 -40.95 1.08
CA GLY A 337 3.15 -39.72 1.58
C GLY A 337 2.59 -39.22 2.91
N GLU A 338 1.54 -39.85 3.47
CA GLU A 338 0.89 -39.39 4.71
C GLU A 338 1.87 -39.34 5.90
N THR A 339 2.69 -40.37 6.08
CA THR A 339 3.67 -40.43 7.18
C THR A 339 4.71 -39.31 7.05
N GLU A 340 5.26 -39.10 5.86
CA GLU A 340 6.22 -38.02 5.63
C GLU A 340 5.59 -36.64 5.85
N PHE A 341 4.35 -36.46 5.40
CA PHE A 341 3.58 -35.24 5.64
C PHE A 341 3.41 -34.93 7.12
N LEU A 342 2.97 -35.91 7.91
CA LEU A 342 2.75 -35.78 9.34
C LEU A 342 4.04 -35.45 10.10
N GLU A 343 5.14 -36.10 9.76
CA GLU A 343 6.41 -35.97 10.48
C GLU A 343 7.17 -34.69 10.12
N LYS A 344 7.14 -34.28 8.85
CA LYS A 344 8.00 -33.19 8.35
C LYS A 344 7.26 -31.89 8.04
N TYR A 345 6.01 -31.96 7.58
CA TYR A 345 5.36 -30.82 6.93
C TYR A 345 4.16 -30.27 7.70
N LEU A 346 3.41 -31.10 8.44
CA LEU A 346 2.19 -30.69 9.13
C LEU A 346 2.44 -29.56 10.14
N ILE A 347 3.43 -29.70 11.03
CA ILE A 347 3.70 -28.69 12.06
C ILE A 347 4.24 -27.37 11.48
N PRO A 348 5.25 -27.37 10.57
CA PRO A 348 5.66 -26.13 9.91
C PRO A 348 4.52 -25.42 9.18
N LEU A 349 3.66 -26.19 8.49
CA LEU A 349 2.50 -25.64 7.81
C LEU A 349 1.50 -25.03 8.81
N ALA A 350 1.14 -25.77 9.87
CA ALA A 350 0.20 -25.32 10.89
C ALA A 350 0.67 -24.11 11.71
N ASN A 351 1.98 -23.87 11.78
CA ASN A 351 2.55 -22.65 12.35
C ASN A 351 2.46 -21.45 11.41
N SER A 352 2.39 -21.69 10.10
CA SER A 352 2.41 -20.64 9.07
C SER A 352 1.02 -20.21 8.62
N ILE A 353 0.03 -21.08 8.74
CA ILE A 353 -1.35 -20.83 8.28
C ILE A 353 -2.37 -21.60 9.13
N GLU A 354 -3.57 -21.04 9.25
CA GLU A 354 -4.67 -21.70 9.92
C GLU A 354 -5.17 -22.91 9.10
N LEU A 355 -5.02 -24.10 9.69
CA LEU A 355 -5.54 -25.36 9.16
C LEU A 355 -6.91 -25.68 9.75
N LYS A 356 -7.87 -26.05 8.91
CA LYS A 356 -9.23 -26.50 9.27
C LYS A 356 -9.53 -27.83 8.59
N GLY A 357 -10.69 -28.41 8.88
CA GLY A 357 -11.17 -29.65 8.28
C GLY A 357 -11.78 -30.56 9.33
N GLU A 358 -12.68 -31.45 8.92
CA GLU A 358 -13.44 -32.30 9.86
C GLU A 358 -12.53 -33.17 10.75
N GLN A 359 -11.35 -33.53 10.25
CA GLN A 359 -10.40 -34.41 10.96
C GLN A 359 -9.26 -33.63 11.64
N VAL A 360 -9.20 -32.31 11.47
CA VAL A 360 -8.23 -31.44 12.14
C VAL A 360 -8.85 -30.92 13.43
N GLN A 361 -8.54 -31.59 14.53
CA GLN A 361 -8.98 -31.15 15.84
C GLN A 361 -7.92 -30.26 16.47
N TRP A 362 -8.34 -29.08 16.94
CA TRP A 362 -7.48 -28.17 17.69
C TRP A 362 -7.84 -28.21 19.17
N GLU A 363 -6.85 -28.45 20.01
CA GLU A 363 -6.95 -28.25 21.45
C GLU A 363 -6.06 -27.06 21.85
N VAL A 364 -6.60 -26.17 22.68
CA VAL A 364 -5.90 -24.96 23.11
C VAL A 364 -5.42 -25.16 24.53
N VAL A 365 -4.11 -25.04 24.74
CA VAL A 365 -3.48 -25.19 26.05
C VAL A 365 -3.10 -23.80 26.58
N ARG A 366 -3.63 -23.45 27.76
CA ARG A 366 -3.33 -22.22 28.49
C ARG A 366 -3.05 -22.57 29.95
N ALA A 367 -1.77 -22.63 30.28
CA ALA A 367 -1.28 -22.92 31.62
C ALA A 367 -0.11 -22.00 31.96
N ASP A 368 0.24 -21.93 33.24
CA ASP A 368 1.49 -21.32 33.67
C ASP A 368 2.66 -22.29 33.43
N PRO A 369 3.84 -21.79 32.99
CA PRO A 369 4.97 -22.65 32.69
C PRO A 369 5.51 -23.32 33.95
N VAL A 370 5.56 -24.65 33.94
CA VAL A 370 6.27 -25.45 34.94
C VAL A 370 7.71 -25.63 34.48
N LYS A 371 8.66 -25.23 35.30
CA LYS A 371 10.09 -25.27 34.96
C LYS A 371 10.67 -26.66 35.23
N ARG A 372 11.18 -27.31 34.18
CA ARG A 372 11.68 -28.68 34.22
C ARG A 372 13.14 -28.75 33.80
N LEU A 373 13.94 -29.54 34.51
CA LEU A 373 15.33 -29.82 34.17
C LEU A 373 15.52 -31.32 33.92
N TYR A 374 16.00 -31.65 32.73
CA TYR A 374 16.34 -33.01 32.33
C TYR A 374 17.84 -33.22 32.46
N LEU A 375 18.25 -34.18 33.28
CA LEU A 375 19.63 -34.58 33.46
C LEU A 375 19.98 -35.65 32.43
N THR A 376 21.05 -35.45 31.68
CA THR A 376 21.52 -36.38 30.65
C THR A 376 23.04 -36.54 30.73
N GLU A 377 23.54 -37.71 30.35
CA GLU A 377 24.98 -37.96 30.19
C GLU A 377 25.33 -38.03 28.70
N GLU A 378 26.22 -37.15 28.25
CA GLU A 378 26.88 -37.26 26.96
C GLU A 378 28.38 -37.49 27.16
N GLY A 379 28.84 -38.71 26.85
CA GLY A 379 30.22 -39.12 27.13
C GLY A 379 30.49 -39.16 28.64
N SER A 380 31.37 -38.29 29.11
CA SER A 380 31.72 -38.14 30.54
C SER A 380 31.18 -36.84 31.15
N GLN A 381 30.26 -36.16 30.47
CA GLN A 381 29.72 -34.88 30.90
C GLN A 381 28.24 -35.01 31.27
N LEU A 382 27.89 -34.48 32.44
CA LEU A 382 26.50 -34.27 32.84
C LEU A 382 26.00 -32.97 32.21
N LEU A 383 24.98 -33.09 31.38
CA LEU A 383 24.25 -31.98 30.77
C LEU A 383 22.89 -31.83 31.43
N VAL A 384 22.40 -30.59 31.45
CA VAL A 384 21.09 -30.25 32.00
C VAL A 384 20.30 -29.49 30.94
N HIS A 385 19.13 -29.99 30.57
CA HIS A 385 18.28 -29.36 29.56
C HIS A 385 17.04 -28.73 30.19
N LEU A 386 16.82 -27.44 29.93
CA LEU A 386 15.65 -26.70 30.38
C LEU A 386 14.47 -26.92 29.44
N ARG A 387 13.35 -27.31 30.03
CA ARG A 387 12.06 -27.42 29.34
C ARG A 387 10.96 -26.77 30.15
N PHE A 388 9.86 -26.45 29.48
CA PHE A 388 8.69 -25.84 30.10
C PHE A 388 7.46 -26.72 29.88
N GLY A 389 6.89 -27.18 30.99
CA GLY A 389 5.59 -27.85 31.02
C GLY A 389 4.46 -26.85 30.92
N TYR A 390 3.50 -27.13 30.06
CA TYR A 390 2.21 -26.45 29.95
C TYR A 390 1.12 -27.51 30.03
N ASP A 391 0.59 -27.71 31.24
CA ASP A 391 -0.28 -28.85 31.57
C ASP A 391 0.45 -30.18 31.27
N ASP A 392 -0.18 -31.11 30.55
CA ASP A 392 0.44 -32.38 30.14
C ASP A 392 1.47 -32.25 28.99
N ASN A 393 1.71 -31.04 28.48
CA ASN A 393 2.52 -30.80 27.29
C ASN A 393 3.84 -30.13 27.62
N GLU A 394 4.85 -30.29 26.77
CA GLU A 394 6.19 -29.78 27.04
C GLU A 394 6.80 -29.12 25.81
N VAL A 395 7.47 -27.98 26.02
CA VAL A 395 8.22 -27.25 25.00
C VAL A 395 9.65 -27.01 25.45
N THR A 396 10.58 -26.97 24.50
CA THR A 396 11.96 -26.55 24.75
C THR A 396 12.06 -25.03 24.80
N TYR A 397 13.01 -24.54 25.60
CA TYR A 397 13.34 -23.13 25.62
C TYR A 397 13.92 -22.69 24.27
N GLN A 398 13.55 -21.49 23.81
CA GLN A 398 14.08 -20.88 22.59
C GLN A 398 14.41 -19.41 22.88
N LYS A 399 15.51 -18.89 22.32
CA LYS A 399 15.89 -17.49 22.56
C LYS A 399 14.84 -16.50 22.07
N ASP A 400 14.29 -16.75 20.87
CA ASP A 400 13.18 -15.99 20.31
C ASP A 400 11.87 -16.75 20.53
N THR A 401 11.53 -17.01 21.81
CA THR A 401 10.38 -17.84 22.17
C THR A 401 9.08 -17.29 21.58
N PRO A 402 8.35 -18.07 20.76
CA PRO A 402 7.09 -17.64 20.20
C PRO A 402 5.99 -17.63 21.26
N LYS A 403 5.04 -16.70 21.16
CA LYS A 403 3.86 -16.64 22.05
C LYS A 403 2.95 -17.86 21.93
N VAL A 404 3.07 -18.60 20.83
CA VAL A 404 2.31 -19.81 20.55
C VAL A 404 3.25 -20.85 19.96
N SER A 405 3.13 -22.10 20.39
CA SER A 405 3.77 -23.24 19.73
C SER A 405 2.70 -24.25 19.31
N VAL A 406 2.86 -24.83 18.13
CA VAL A 406 1.99 -25.90 17.63
C VAL A 406 2.70 -27.24 17.75
N GLN A 407 2.00 -28.22 18.31
CA GLN A 407 2.48 -29.60 18.47
C GLN A 407 1.39 -30.60 18.06
N ARG A 408 1.76 -31.85 17.83
CA ARG A 408 0.79 -32.95 17.70
C ARG A 408 0.49 -33.50 19.09
N LYS A 409 -0.76 -33.87 19.36
CA LYS A 409 -1.16 -34.47 20.64
C LYS A 409 -0.50 -35.84 20.87
N SER A 410 -0.30 -36.59 19.79
CA SER A 410 0.49 -37.83 19.78
C SER A 410 0.98 -38.14 18.37
N ASP A 411 1.97 -39.03 18.25
CA ASP A 411 2.64 -39.37 16.99
C ASP A 411 1.72 -40.04 15.95
N ASP A 412 0.59 -40.58 16.39
CA ASP A 412 -0.45 -41.17 15.52
C ASP A 412 -1.69 -40.27 15.37
N SER A 413 -1.73 -39.13 16.08
CA SER A 413 -2.89 -38.24 16.09
C SER A 413 -2.79 -37.09 15.09
N TRP A 414 -3.92 -36.77 14.47
CA TRP A 414 -4.13 -35.57 13.65
C TRP A 414 -4.58 -34.36 14.50
N THR A 415 -4.78 -34.56 15.80
CA THR A 415 -5.08 -33.50 16.75
C THR A 415 -3.85 -32.62 16.96
N LEU A 416 -4.02 -31.33 16.70
CA LEU A 416 -3.02 -30.30 16.90
C LEU A 416 -3.28 -29.57 18.21
N LEU A 417 -2.21 -29.34 18.95
CA LEU A 417 -2.20 -28.56 20.17
C LEU A 417 -1.70 -27.16 19.86
N ARG A 418 -2.44 -26.14 20.31
CA ARG A 418 -2.01 -24.75 20.29
C ARG A 418 -1.64 -24.34 21.72
N ILE A 419 -0.34 -24.35 22.02
CA ILE A 419 0.18 -24.04 23.35
C ILE A 419 0.48 -22.55 23.43
N HIS A 420 -0.27 -21.82 24.26
CA HIS A 420 0.01 -20.41 24.55
C HIS A 420 1.14 -20.31 25.57
N ARG A 421 2.28 -19.82 25.11
CA ARG A 421 3.50 -19.68 25.91
C ARG A 421 3.58 -18.33 26.59
N GLN A 422 4.44 -18.23 27.60
CA GLN A 422 4.70 -17.01 28.38
C GLN A 422 6.19 -16.60 28.23
N PRO A 423 6.59 -16.00 27.09
CA PRO A 423 8.00 -15.77 26.76
C PRO A 423 8.80 -15.02 27.84
N GLU A 424 8.20 -13.99 28.44
CA GLU A 424 8.86 -13.20 29.49
C GLU A 424 9.18 -14.03 30.74
N ARG A 425 8.23 -14.87 31.18
CA ARG A 425 8.46 -15.78 32.32
C ARG A 425 9.47 -16.87 31.99
N GLU A 426 9.41 -17.42 30.78
CA GLU A 426 10.38 -18.43 30.34
C GLU A 426 11.81 -17.87 30.31
N GLU A 427 12.01 -16.66 29.78
CA GLU A 427 13.30 -15.97 29.77
C GLU A 427 13.80 -15.66 31.19
N ASP A 428 12.93 -15.18 32.09
CA ASP A 428 13.29 -14.94 33.48
C ASP A 428 13.76 -16.22 34.17
N ILE A 429 13.03 -17.33 33.97
CA ILE A 429 13.42 -18.64 34.49
C ILE A 429 14.76 -19.08 33.89
N TYR A 430 14.92 -19.01 32.57
CA TYR A 430 16.16 -19.35 31.86
C TYR A 430 17.39 -18.65 32.46
N ARG A 431 17.27 -17.35 32.77
CA ARG A 431 18.34 -16.56 33.39
C ARG A 431 18.71 -17.03 34.80
N THR A 432 17.75 -17.56 35.56
CA THR A 432 18.02 -18.05 36.91
C THR A 432 18.76 -19.39 36.94
N VAL A 433 18.60 -20.22 35.90
CA VAL A 433 19.24 -21.55 35.84
C VAL A 433 20.77 -21.42 35.87
N SER A 434 21.34 -20.55 35.04
CA SER A 434 22.79 -20.29 34.96
C SER A 434 23.28 -19.44 36.14
N SER A 435 23.44 -20.06 37.31
CA SER A 435 23.91 -19.38 38.52
C SER A 435 24.97 -20.18 39.27
N ALA A 436 25.81 -19.50 40.05
CA ALA A 436 26.76 -20.16 40.94
C ALA A 436 26.06 -20.94 42.06
N ARG A 437 24.90 -20.46 42.52
CA ARG A 437 24.05 -21.15 43.51
C ARG A 437 23.66 -22.53 43.00
N ASN A 438 23.18 -22.60 41.76
CA ASN A 438 22.72 -23.83 41.11
C ASN A 438 23.88 -24.69 40.57
N GLY A 439 25.11 -24.19 40.57
CA GLY A 439 26.26 -24.91 40.02
C GLY A 439 26.27 -25.03 38.49
N LEU A 440 25.36 -24.35 37.80
CA LEU A 440 25.18 -24.42 36.35
C LEU A 440 25.69 -23.17 35.64
N LYS A 441 26.19 -23.36 34.42
CA LYS A 441 26.49 -22.32 33.43
C LYS A 441 25.78 -22.68 32.12
N TYR A 442 25.61 -21.69 31.24
CA TYR A 442 25.16 -21.96 29.88
C TYR A 442 26.11 -22.95 29.18
N GLY A 443 25.53 -23.83 28.35
CA GLY A 443 26.31 -24.73 27.51
C GLY A 443 27.28 -23.96 26.60
N GLY A 444 28.42 -24.57 26.29
CA GLY A 444 29.41 -24.00 25.37
C GLY A 444 28.90 -23.96 23.93
N TYR A 445 29.28 -22.95 23.14
CA TYR A 445 28.96 -22.95 21.71
C TYR A 445 29.55 -24.19 21.01
N PRO A 446 28.83 -24.88 20.11
CA PRO A 446 27.55 -24.51 19.47
C PRO A 446 26.30 -25.14 20.11
N THR A 447 26.26 -25.33 21.44
CA THR A 447 25.08 -25.93 22.09
C THR A 447 23.83 -25.07 21.99
N ASN A 448 22.68 -25.74 21.93
CA ASN A 448 21.37 -25.11 21.89
C ASN A 448 21.09 -24.30 23.17
N PRO A 449 20.28 -23.23 23.09
CA PRO A 449 20.03 -22.33 24.23
C PRO A 449 19.37 -23.00 25.43
N GLU A 450 18.72 -24.16 25.29
CA GLU A 450 18.14 -24.92 26.40
C GLU A 450 19.15 -25.71 27.25
N THR A 451 20.41 -25.83 26.81
CA THR A 451 21.40 -26.71 27.43
C THR A 451 22.32 -25.96 28.40
N PHE A 452 22.56 -26.59 29.55
CA PHE A 452 23.42 -26.11 30.62
C PHE A 452 24.46 -27.18 30.99
N GLU A 453 25.61 -26.69 31.42
CA GLU A 453 26.73 -27.51 31.87
C GLU A 453 27.04 -27.20 33.35
N LEU A 454 27.67 -28.16 34.02
CA LEU A 454 28.23 -27.92 35.35
C LEU A 454 29.36 -26.88 35.28
N ARG A 455 29.44 -26.03 36.30
CA ARG A 455 30.59 -25.12 36.47
C ARG A 455 31.83 -25.93 36.82
N ALA A 456 33.01 -25.44 36.43
CA ALA A 456 34.29 -26.15 36.52
C ALA A 456 34.72 -26.66 37.92
N ARG A 457 34.05 -26.23 39.00
CA ARG A 457 34.31 -26.67 40.38
C ARG A 457 33.15 -27.45 41.00
N VAL A 458 32.24 -27.93 40.17
CA VAL A 458 31.07 -28.71 40.59
C VAL A 458 31.21 -30.09 39.99
N ASP A 459 31.46 -31.07 40.86
CA ASP A 459 31.46 -32.49 40.50
C ASP A 459 30.01 -32.98 40.28
N PRO A 460 29.75 -33.94 39.37
CA PRO A 460 28.42 -34.49 39.15
C PRO A 460 27.76 -35.05 40.43
N ILE A 461 28.50 -35.75 41.29
CA ILE A 461 27.96 -36.30 42.55
C ILE A 461 27.56 -35.14 43.48
N ASP A 462 28.43 -34.13 43.60
CA ASP A 462 28.14 -32.95 44.42
C ASP A 462 26.96 -32.15 43.87
N PHE A 463 26.78 -32.12 42.55
CA PHE A 463 25.64 -31.49 41.91
C PHE A 463 24.34 -32.21 42.29
N LEU A 464 24.29 -33.53 42.15
CA LEU A 464 23.13 -34.33 42.52
C LEU A 464 22.81 -34.23 44.02
N LEU A 465 23.83 -34.32 44.89
CA LEU A 465 23.63 -34.35 46.33
C LEU A 465 23.24 -32.97 46.91
N TRP A 466 23.78 -31.88 46.37
CA TRP A 466 23.65 -30.56 47.00
C TRP A 466 22.98 -29.48 46.15
N LYS A 467 22.99 -29.61 44.82
CA LYS A 467 22.44 -28.58 43.91
C LYS A 467 21.05 -28.93 43.42
N VAL A 468 20.78 -30.19 43.12
CA VAL A 468 19.45 -30.66 42.74
C VAL A 468 18.40 -30.37 43.83
N PRO A 469 18.64 -30.62 45.14
CA PRO A 469 17.68 -30.26 46.18
C PRO A 469 17.34 -28.76 46.22
N LEU A 470 18.33 -27.89 45.99
CA LEU A 470 18.10 -26.44 45.93
C LEU A 470 17.25 -26.04 44.73
N LEU A 471 17.43 -26.71 43.59
CA LEU A 471 16.60 -26.48 42.40
C LEU A 471 15.15 -26.93 42.65
N ILE A 472 14.96 -28.07 43.32
CA ILE A 472 13.63 -28.54 43.73
C ILE A 472 12.96 -27.56 44.69
N GLU A 473 13.69 -27.05 45.69
CA GLU A 473 13.19 -26.01 46.61
C GLU A 473 12.80 -24.71 45.89
N ASP A 474 13.56 -24.32 44.86
CA ASP A 474 13.23 -23.19 44.00
C ASP A 474 12.03 -23.50 43.08
N GLY A 475 11.53 -24.73 43.04
CA GLY A 475 10.34 -25.16 42.30
C GLY A 475 10.61 -25.74 40.91
N PHE A 476 11.81 -26.27 40.67
CA PHE A 476 12.11 -27.05 39.46
C PHE A 476 11.71 -28.51 39.64
N GLU A 477 11.07 -29.07 38.61
CA GLU A 477 10.89 -30.52 38.48
C GLU A 477 12.13 -31.12 37.80
N ILE A 478 12.62 -32.24 38.32
CA ILE A 478 13.88 -32.86 37.87
C ILE A 478 13.57 -34.23 37.29
N TYR A 479 14.16 -34.53 36.13
CA TYR A 479 13.92 -35.76 35.38
C TYR A 479 15.23 -36.38 34.89
N GLY A 480 15.24 -37.71 34.71
CA GLY A 480 16.34 -38.43 34.07
C GLY A 480 17.48 -38.85 34.99
N GLU A 481 17.38 -38.57 36.30
CA GLU A 481 18.38 -38.96 37.31
C GLU A 481 18.60 -40.48 37.32
N GLU A 482 17.54 -41.26 37.15
CA GLU A 482 17.56 -42.72 37.11
C GLU A 482 18.31 -43.32 35.90
N ASN A 483 18.57 -42.51 34.88
CA ASN A 483 19.23 -42.94 33.63
C ASN A 483 20.73 -42.60 33.60
N LEU A 484 21.25 -41.94 34.64
CA LEU A 484 22.66 -41.61 34.78
C LEU A 484 23.47 -42.87 35.10
N LYS A 485 24.60 -43.06 34.41
CA LYS A 485 25.43 -44.28 34.51
C LYS A 485 26.79 -44.03 35.16
N ASN A 486 27.27 -42.80 35.09
CA ASN A 486 28.60 -42.40 35.52
C ASN A 486 28.58 -41.25 36.54
N ALA A 487 27.39 -40.82 36.97
CA ALA A 487 27.19 -39.80 38.00
C ALA A 487 27.14 -40.36 39.42
#